data_AF-A0A955FF96-F1
#
_entry.id   AF-A0A955FF96-F1
#
_cell.length_a   1.000
_cell.length_b   1.000
_cell.length_c   1.000
_cell.angle_alpha   90.00
_cell.angle_beta   90.00
_cell.angle_gamma   90.00
#
_symmetry.space_group_name_H-M   'P 1'
#
loop_
_entity.id
_entity.type
_entity.pdbx_description
1 polymer ?
#
loop_
_entity_poly.entity_id
_entity_poly.type
_entity_poly.pdbx_seq_one_letter_code
_entity_poly.pdbx_strand_id
1 'polypeptide(L)'
;KDIERCVHWVEKCGKDVYVSALDKDSKRNPFGSIVGLMPFALITKLSAVCMSCHRYSAYETRRIPHSSGGKGRIVVGGADKYQALCLKCYQEHAKKV
;
A
#
# COMPACT_ATOMS: atom_id res chain seq x y z
N LYS A 1 -14.89 -4.12 10.43
CA LYS A 1 -14.87 -5.60 10.48
C LYS A 1 -13.47 -6.17 10.73
N ASP A 2 -12.52 -6.11 9.80
CA ASP A 2 -11.23 -6.81 10.00
C ASP A 2 -10.33 -6.16 11.07
N ILE A 3 -10.41 -4.84 11.20
CA ILE A 3 -9.66 -4.08 12.22
C ILE A 3 -10.19 -4.32 13.62
N GLU A 4 -11.51 -4.27 13.79
CA GLU A 4 -12.16 -4.53 15.07
C GLU A 4 -11.82 -5.93 15.58
N ARG A 5 -11.67 -6.91 14.67
CA ARG A 5 -11.23 -8.27 15.03
C ARG A 5 -9.78 -8.30 15.51
N CYS A 6 -8.87 -7.57 14.86
CA CYS A 6 -7.47 -7.50 15.30
C CYS A 6 -7.38 -6.93 16.72
N VAL A 7 -8.07 -5.80 16.98
CA VAL A 7 -8.11 -5.18 18.31
C VAL A 7 -8.74 -6.13 19.33
N HIS A 8 -9.85 -6.78 18.99
CA HIS A 8 -10.48 -7.76 19.87
C HIS A 8 -9.56 -8.94 20.23
N TRP A 9 -8.83 -9.50 19.26
CA TRP A 9 -7.91 -10.61 19.51
C TRP A 9 -6.77 -10.23 20.46
N VAL A 10 -6.25 -9.01 20.35
CA VAL A 10 -5.24 -8.50 21.27
C VAL A 10 -5.85 -8.25 22.65
N GLU A 11 -6.89 -7.41 22.74
CA GLU A 11 -7.41 -6.90 24.02
C GLU A 11 -8.24 -7.91 24.81
N LYS A 12 -8.95 -8.81 24.13
CA LYS A 12 -9.91 -9.74 24.76
C LYS A 12 -9.44 -11.19 24.75
N CYS A 13 -8.59 -11.56 23.79
CA CYS A 13 -8.13 -12.93 23.66
C CYS A 13 -6.64 -13.11 23.99
N GLY A 14 -5.88 -12.04 24.26
CA GLY A 14 -4.46 -12.10 24.62
C GLY A 14 -3.57 -12.69 23.52
N LYS A 15 -3.93 -12.47 22.24
CA LYS A 15 -3.16 -12.99 21.10
C LYS A 15 -2.14 -11.99 20.59
N ASP A 16 -0.99 -12.51 20.17
CA ASP A 16 -0.06 -11.78 19.33
C ASP A 16 -0.59 -11.74 17.88
N VAL A 17 -0.86 -10.54 17.38
CA VAL A 17 -1.45 -10.32 16.05
C VAL A 17 -0.45 -9.60 15.16
N TYR A 18 -0.06 -10.25 14.06
CA TYR A 18 0.81 -9.69 13.04
C TYR A 18 0.01 -9.36 11.78
N VAL A 19 0.13 -8.13 11.29
CA VAL A 19 -0.63 -7.64 10.12
C VAL A 19 0.34 -7.15 9.05
N SER A 20 0.17 -7.66 7.83
CA SER A 20 0.85 -7.15 6.63
C SER A 20 -0.18 -6.58 5.67
N ALA A 21 0.00 -5.33 5.26
CA ALA A 21 -0.97 -4.61 4.46
C ALA A 21 -0.33 -3.43 3.72
N LEU A 22 -0.98 -3.01 2.63
CA LEU A 22 -0.71 -1.73 1.97
C LEU A 22 -1.41 -0.61 2.75
N ASP A 23 -0.71 0.49 3.05
CA ASP A 23 -1.29 1.64 3.75
C ASP A 23 -2.02 2.62 2.81
N LYS A 24 -1.68 2.61 1.52
CA LYS A 24 -2.28 3.48 0.49
C LYS A 24 -2.49 2.80 -0.85
N ASP A 25 -3.49 3.27 -1.59
CA ASP A 25 -3.78 2.83 -2.96
C ASP A 25 -2.90 3.50 -4.02
N SER A 26 -3.08 3.11 -5.28
CA SER A 26 -2.27 3.61 -6.39
C SER A 26 -2.46 5.10 -6.69
N LYS A 27 -3.39 5.77 -6.00
CA LYS A 27 -3.65 7.21 -6.05
C LYS A 27 -3.26 7.91 -4.74
N ARG A 28 -2.55 7.22 -3.84
CA ARG A 28 -2.07 7.72 -2.55
C ARG A 28 -3.17 8.00 -1.52
N ASN A 29 -4.37 7.46 -1.71
CA ASN A 29 -5.41 7.51 -0.68
C ASN A 29 -5.23 6.35 0.30
N PRO A 30 -5.66 6.47 1.56
CA PRO A 30 -5.73 5.35 2.50
C PRO A 30 -6.34 4.08 1.88
N PHE A 31 -5.66 2.94 2.03
CA PHE A 31 -6.13 1.68 1.47
C PHE A 31 -7.09 0.98 2.43
N GLY A 32 -8.37 0.96 2.08
CA GLY A 32 -9.39 0.34 2.92
C GLY A 32 -9.40 0.96 4.32
N SER A 33 -9.63 0.14 5.35
CA SER A 33 -9.68 0.63 6.72
C SER A 33 -8.33 0.59 7.43
N ILE A 34 -7.27 -0.04 6.88
CA ILE A 34 -6.05 -0.46 7.62
C ILE A 34 -5.40 0.64 8.46
N VAL A 35 -5.45 1.89 7.99
CA VAL A 35 -4.94 3.07 8.68
C VAL A 35 -5.57 3.25 10.07
N GLY A 36 -6.78 2.72 10.28
CA GLY A 36 -7.45 2.68 11.58
C GLY A 36 -6.76 1.79 12.63
N LEU A 37 -5.83 0.90 12.26
CA LEU A 37 -5.01 0.16 13.23
C LEU A 37 -3.86 1.00 13.80
N MET A 38 -3.52 2.14 13.18
CA MET A 38 -2.31 2.87 13.55
C MET A 38 -2.22 3.27 15.03
N PRO A 39 -3.32 3.67 15.71
CA PRO A 39 -3.27 3.99 17.14
C PRO A 39 -3.02 2.79 18.06
N PHE A 40 -3.21 1.56 17.56
CA PHE A 40 -3.23 0.33 18.37
C PHE A 40 -2.08 -0.62 18.05
N ALA A 41 -1.18 -0.25 17.14
CA ALA A 41 -0.18 -1.16 16.59
C ALA A 41 1.24 -0.58 16.64
N LEU A 42 2.23 -1.45 16.87
CA LEU A 42 3.62 -1.17 16.54
C LEU A 42 3.78 -1.23 15.02
N ILE A 43 4.19 -0.13 14.39
CA ILE A 43 4.25 -0.01 12.93
C ILE A 43 5.69 -0.04 12.44
N THR A 44 5.96 -0.94 11.49
CA THR A 44 7.14 -0.88 10.63
C THR A 44 6.70 -0.56 9.20
N LYS A 45 7.10 0.61 8.68
CA LYS A 45 6.80 0.99 7.30
C LYS A 45 7.96 0.58 6.38
N LEU A 46 7.71 -0.42 5.55
CA LEU A 46 8.70 -0.93 4.62
C LEU A 46 8.81 -0.05 3.37
N SER A 47 10.01 0.03 2.82
CA SER A 47 10.30 0.62 1.51
C SER A 47 10.70 -0.47 0.51
N ALA A 48 10.49 -0.18 -0.77
CA ALA A 48 11.01 -0.98 -1.87
C ALA A 48 12.14 -0.25 -2.62
N VAL A 49 12.69 -0.92 -3.64
CA VAL A 49 13.57 -0.29 -4.63
C VAL A 49 12.72 0.40 -5.69
N CYS A 50 13.02 1.65 -6.00
CA CYS A 50 12.32 2.40 -7.05
C CYS A 50 12.61 1.79 -8.42
N MET A 51 11.57 1.37 -9.13
CA MET A 51 11.69 0.77 -10.46
C MET A 51 12.05 1.76 -11.58
N SER A 52 12.15 3.06 -11.26
CA SER A 52 12.58 4.10 -12.20
C SER A 52 14.01 4.57 -11.93
N CYS A 53 14.37 4.84 -10.67
CA CYS A 53 15.67 5.42 -10.32
C CYS A 53 16.56 4.52 -9.44
N HIS A 54 16.10 3.30 -9.14
CA HIS A 54 16.86 2.26 -8.43
C HIS A 54 17.33 2.59 -7.01
N ARG A 55 16.78 3.65 -6.39
CA ARG A 55 17.03 4.00 -4.98
C ARG A 55 16.10 3.22 -4.05
N TYR A 56 16.60 2.86 -2.86
CA TYR A 56 15.81 2.20 -1.80
C TYR A 56 14.92 3.20 -1.04
N SER A 57 14.00 3.83 -1.75
CA SER A 57 13.09 4.85 -1.22
C SER A 57 11.72 4.82 -1.90
N ALA A 58 11.33 3.65 -2.41
CA ALA A 58 10.03 3.49 -3.04
C ALA A 58 8.95 3.20 -2.02
N TYR A 59 8.14 4.22 -1.76
CA TYR A 59 6.96 4.13 -0.91
C TYR A 59 5.66 4.25 -1.73
N GLU A 60 5.72 4.70 -2.98
CA GLU A 60 4.54 4.91 -3.80
C GLU A 60 4.30 3.70 -4.70
N THR A 61 3.07 3.19 -4.73
CA THR A 61 2.65 2.20 -5.73
C THR A 61 1.94 2.96 -6.85
N ARG A 62 2.38 2.80 -8.10
CA ARG A 62 1.72 3.37 -9.28
C ARG A 62 1.14 2.26 -10.12
N ARG A 63 -0.10 2.42 -10.57
CA ARG A 63 -0.70 1.55 -11.59
C ARG A 63 -0.13 1.90 -12.97
N ILE A 64 0.32 0.91 -13.72
CA ILE A 64 0.83 1.06 -15.09
C ILE A 64 -0.36 1.39 -16.02
N PRO A 65 -0.31 2.48 -16.80
CA PRO A 65 -1.35 2.80 -17.79
C PRO A 65 -1.52 1.65 -18.78
N HIS A 66 -2.75 1.41 -19.23
CA HIS A 66 -3.10 0.34 -20.18
C HIS A 66 -2.79 -1.10 -19.72
N SER A 67 -2.40 -1.31 -18.45
CA SER A 67 -2.35 -2.65 -17.86
C SER A 67 -3.72 -3.31 -17.94
N SER A 68 -3.78 -4.56 -18.40
CA SER A 68 -5.03 -5.34 -18.50
C SER A 68 -5.73 -5.44 -17.12
N GLY A 69 -7.05 -5.22 -17.10
CA GLY A 69 -7.86 -5.20 -15.88
C GLY A 69 -8.71 -3.93 -15.78
N GLY A 70 -9.96 -4.08 -15.35
CA GLY A 70 -10.99 -3.03 -15.45
C GLY A 70 -10.70 -1.68 -14.79
N LYS A 71 -11.66 -0.76 -14.94
CA LYS A 71 -11.63 0.63 -14.41
C LYS A 71 -11.86 0.73 -12.89
N GLY A 72 -11.86 -0.39 -12.17
CA GLY A 72 -12.13 -0.44 -10.73
C GLY A 72 -10.95 0.01 -9.85
N ARG A 73 -11.26 0.37 -8.60
CA ARG A 73 -10.26 0.70 -7.55
C ARG A 73 -9.44 -0.52 -7.13
N ILE A 74 -10.03 -1.71 -7.19
CA ILE A 74 -9.39 -2.98 -6.87
C ILE A 74 -9.08 -3.70 -8.18
N VAL A 75 -7.81 -3.89 -8.47
CA VAL A 75 -7.32 -4.70 -9.58
C VAL A 75 -6.20 -5.58 -9.07
N VAL A 76 -6.38 -6.89 -9.15
CA VAL A 76 -5.35 -7.85 -8.74
C VAL A 76 -4.29 -7.95 -9.84
N GLY A 77 -3.03 -7.88 -9.43
CA GLY A 77 -1.85 -7.99 -10.30
C GLY A 77 -0.58 -7.69 -9.52
N GLY A 78 0.58 -7.98 -10.12
CA GLY A 78 1.90 -7.73 -9.56
C GLY A 78 2.66 -6.69 -10.37
N ALA A 79 3.91 -7.00 -10.70
CA ALA A 79 4.78 -6.11 -11.48
C ALA A 79 4.29 -5.85 -12.91
N ASP A 80 3.35 -6.67 -13.41
CA ASP A 80 2.65 -6.48 -14.69
C ASP A 80 1.66 -5.30 -14.66
N LYS A 81 1.18 -4.91 -13.48
CA LYS A 81 0.19 -3.82 -13.32
C LYS A 81 0.66 -2.69 -12.42
N TYR A 82 1.66 -2.92 -11.60
CA TYR A 82 2.09 -1.98 -10.57
C TYR A 82 3.60 -1.78 -10.57
N GLN A 83 4.01 -0.55 -10.29
CA GLN A 83 5.41 -0.16 -10.11
C GLN A 83 5.61 0.49 -8.76
N ALA A 84 6.66 0.08 -8.05
CA ALA A 84 7.13 0.74 -6.84
C ALA A 84 8.00 1.95 -7.22
N LEU A 85 7.63 3.15 -6.76
CA LEU A 85 8.31 4.40 -7.10
C LEU A 85 8.63 5.20 -5.85
N CYS A 86 9.74 5.95 -5.90
CA CYS A 86 9.96 7.05 -4.97
C CYS A 86 9.01 8.21 -5.31
N LEU A 87 8.83 9.14 -4.36
CA LEU A 87 7.90 10.27 -4.52
C LEU A 87 8.21 11.11 -5.77
N LYS A 88 9.49 11.37 -6.04
CA LYS A 88 9.94 12.14 -7.21
C LYS A 88 9.50 11.47 -8.51
N CYS A 89 9.85 10.19 -8.71
CA CYS A 89 9.49 9.46 -9.92
C CYS A 89 7.96 9.32 -10.06
N TYR A 90 7.24 9.10 -8.96
CA TYR A 90 5.76 9.06 -8.99
C TYR A 90 5.18 10.37 -9.54
N GLN A 91 5.66 11.52 -9.06
CA GLN A 91 5.20 12.84 -9.51
C GLN A 91 5.59 13.13 -10.97
N GLU A 92 6.78 12.73 -11.40
CA GLU A 92 7.21 12.85 -12.80
C GLU A 92 6.31 12.04 -13.75
N HIS A 93 5.91 10.84 -13.34
CA HIS A 93 4.97 10.03 -14.10
C HIS A 93 3.53 10.55 -14.06
N ALA A 94 3.13 11.27 -13.02
CA ALA A 94 1.81 11.88 -12.91
C ALA A 94 1.65 13.13 -13.81
N LYS A 95 2.75 13.85 -14.07
CA LYS A 95 2.78 15.04 -14.96
C LYS A 95 2.74 14.70 -16.45
N LYS A 96 3.02 13.44 -16.83
CA LYS A 96 3.06 12.96 -18.22
C LYS A 96 1.71 12.39 -18.70
N VAL A 97 0.64 12.60 -17.94
CA VAL A 97 -0.73 12.15 -18.25
C VAL A 97 -1.56 13.36 -18.65
#